data_AF-A0A9Q1BYQ0-F1
#
_entry.id   AF-A0A9Q1BYQ0-F1
#
_cell.length_a   1.000
_cell.length_b   1.000
_cell.length_c   1.000
_cell.angle_alpha   90.00
_cell.angle_beta   90.00
_cell.angle_gamma   90.00
#
_symmetry.space_group_name_H-M   'P 1'
#
loop_
_entity.id
_entity.type
_entity.pdbx_description
1 polymer ?
#
loop_
_entity_poly.entity_id
_entity_poly.type
_entity_poly.pdbx_seq_one_letter_code
_entity_poly.pdbx_strand_id
1 'polypeptide(L)'
;MAVILSLRNIVEMVHSPVFTNTTVGHLQTYLKELKIIFKKAFPDSRFKPKHHFSEHYPDQIRLLGPLVHVSTIRFEAKHNFFKRIIRGISNFKSILATLARRYQLMEAYHLASPHFLGQSVVVKNVTGIHATLLSEDIQKVLPDMLPSSIILVSDTVVIEGTKYSNGMFGLVASATLGLAQFAEI
;
A
#
# COMPACT_ATOMS: atom_id res chain seq x y z
N MET A 1 -4.00 28.47 -18.33
CA MET A 1 -3.07 27.33 -18.54
C MET A 1 -2.07 27.13 -17.39
N ALA A 2 -1.32 28.16 -16.95
CA ALA A 2 -0.29 28.01 -15.92
C ALA A 2 -0.76 27.35 -14.60
N VAL A 3 -1.89 27.81 -14.04
CA VAL A 3 -2.46 27.24 -12.79
C VAL A 3 -2.73 25.73 -12.91
N ILE A 4 -3.30 25.30 -14.04
CA ILE A 4 -3.67 23.90 -14.27
C ILE A 4 -2.42 23.02 -14.37
N LEU A 5 -1.39 23.49 -15.08
CA LEU A 5 -0.12 22.75 -15.21
C LEU A 5 0.60 22.63 -13.85
N SER A 6 0.67 23.72 -13.08
CA SER A 6 1.24 23.67 -11.72
C SER A 6 0.48 22.71 -10.82
N LEU A 7 -0.86 22.74 -10.87
CA LEU A 7 -1.69 21.82 -10.09
C LEU A 7 -1.47 20.37 -10.51
N ARG A 8 -1.37 20.08 -11.82
CA ARG A 8 -1.06 18.73 -12.32
C ARG A 8 0.24 18.21 -11.73
N ASN A 9 1.32 19.00 -11.76
CA ASN A 9 2.62 18.59 -11.24
C ASN A 9 2.56 18.26 -9.74
N ILE A 10 1.81 19.07 -8.97
CA ILE A 10 1.59 18.80 -7.53
C ILE A 10 0.80 17.51 -7.34
N VAL A 11 -0.27 17.28 -8.11
CA VAL A 11 -1.07 16.06 -8.01
C VAL A 11 -0.24 14.83 -8.34
N GLU A 12 0.58 14.88 -9.39
CA GLU A 12 1.49 13.78 -9.76
C GLU A 12 2.51 13.49 -8.66
N MET A 13 3.10 14.53 -8.08
CA MET A 13 4.03 14.39 -6.97
C MET A 13 3.35 13.78 -5.74
N VAL A 14 2.18 14.28 -5.35
CA VAL A 14 1.40 13.80 -4.18
C VAL A 14 0.97 12.33 -4.32
N HIS A 15 0.75 11.85 -5.54
CA HIS A 15 0.40 10.46 -5.83
C HIS A 15 1.63 9.53 -5.92
N SER A 16 2.85 10.05 -5.74
CA SER A 16 4.03 9.21 -5.65
C SER A 16 3.94 8.25 -4.46
N PRO A 17 4.27 6.96 -4.63
CA PRO A 17 4.31 5.99 -3.53
C PRO A 17 5.56 6.15 -2.64
N VAL A 18 6.50 7.02 -2.99
CA VAL A 18 7.77 7.19 -2.26
C VAL A 18 8.11 8.67 -2.15
N PHE A 19 8.57 9.08 -0.96
CA PHE A 19 9.02 10.43 -0.67
C PHE A 19 10.37 10.41 0.06
N THR A 20 11.20 11.41 -0.24
CA THR A 20 12.42 11.74 0.51
C THR A 20 12.26 13.14 1.10
N ASN A 21 13.07 13.50 2.10
CA ASN A 21 13.02 14.86 2.68
C ASN A 21 13.18 15.95 1.61
N THR A 22 14.01 15.70 0.60
CA THR A 22 14.20 16.60 -0.55
C THR A 22 12.92 16.74 -1.37
N THR A 23 12.25 15.64 -1.74
CA THR A 23 11.02 15.73 -2.53
C THR A 23 9.86 16.34 -1.76
N VAL A 24 9.79 16.14 -0.45
CA VAL A 24 8.85 16.84 0.44
C VAL A 24 9.14 18.34 0.46
N GLY A 25 10.40 18.75 0.51
CA GLY A 25 10.80 20.15 0.37
C GLY A 25 10.36 20.76 -0.96
N HIS A 26 10.55 20.04 -2.07
CA HIS A 26 10.08 20.48 -3.39
C HIS A 26 8.56 20.65 -3.44
N LEU A 27 7.80 19.71 -2.86
CA LEU A 27 6.35 19.80 -2.77
C LEU A 27 5.91 21.09 -2.05
N GLN A 28 6.58 21.43 -0.94
CA GLN A 28 6.29 22.64 -0.18
C GLN A 28 6.53 23.91 -1.02
N THR A 29 7.59 23.93 -1.82
CA THR A 29 7.87 25.04 -2.75
C THR A 29 6.79 25.13 -3.83
N TYR A 30 6.43 24.03 -4.49
CA TYR A 30 5.40 24.04 -5.53
C TYR A 30 4.02 24.48 -5.01
N LEU A 31 3.65 24.09 -3.78
CA LEU A 31 2.40 24.54 -3.17
C LEU A 31 2.38 26.07 -2.94
N LYS A 32 3.50 26.64 -2.50
CA LYS A 32 3.65 28.10 -2.35
C LYS A 32 3.56 28.82 -3.69
N GLU A 33 4.25 28.31 -4.71
CA GLU A 33 4.21 28.85 -6.06
C GLU A 33 2.80 28.78 -6.67
N LEU A 34 2.09 27.66 -6.48
CA LEU A 34 0.70 27.51 -6.94
C LEU A 34 -0.19 28.62 -6.38
N LYS A 35 -0.06 28.98 -5.10
CA LYS A 35 -0.85 30.06 -4.50
C LYS A 35 -0.58 31.41 -5.17
N ILE A 36 0.68 31.70 -5.47
CA ILE A 36 1.08 32.94 -6.15
C ILE A 36 0.48 32.97 -7.56
N ILE A 37 0.65 31.89 -8.32
CA ILE A 37 0.12 31.77 -9.69
C ILE A 37 -1.42 31.85 -9.68
N PHE A 38 -2.06 31.20 -8.71
CA PHE A 38 -3.52 31.25 -8.54
C PHE A 38 -4.01 32.67 -8.28
N LYS A 39 -3.38 33.41 -7.35
CA LYS A 39 -3.78 34.79 -7.06
C LYS A 39 -3.49 35.76 -8.18
N LYS A 40 -2.43 35.55 -8.95
CA LYS A 40 -2.16 36.33 -10.15
C LYS A 40 -3.22 36.10 -11.24
N ALA A 41 -3.69 34.85 -11.39
CA ALA A 41 -4.71 34.50 -12.37
C ALA A 41 -6.14 34.87 -11.93
N PHE A 42 -6.41 34.82 -10.62
CA PHE A 42 -7.73 35.06 -10.04
C PHE A 42 -7.63 35.98 -8.80
N PRO A 43 -7.35 37.29 -8.96
CA PRO A 43 -7.07 38.20 -7.85
C PRO A 43 -8.19 38.26 -6.82
N ASP A 44 -9.44 38.37 -7.29
CA ASP A 44 -10.63 38.52 -6.46
C ASP A 44 -11.13 37.21 -5.83
N SER A 45 -10.60 36.07 -6.27
CA SER A 45 -11.03 34.76 -5.78
C SER A 45 -10.44 34.47 -4.40
N ARG A 46 -11.29 34.07 -3.44
CA ARG A 46 -10.83 33.65 -2.11
C ARG A 46 -10.27 32.22 -2.14
N PHE A 47 -9.25 31.96 -1.34
CA PHE A 47 -8.76 30.60 -1.15
C PHE A 47 -9.86 29.75 -0.49
N LYS A 48 -10.25 28.68 -1.18
CA LYS A 48 -11.13 27.64 -0.63
C LYS A 48 -10.39 26.76 0.38
N PRO A 49 -11.09 26.09 1.32
CA PRO A 49 -10.48 25.17 2.30
C PRO A 49 -9.52 24.14 1.69
N LYS A 50 -9.80 23.64 0.49
CA LYS A 50 -8.92 22.71 -0.24
C LYS A 50 -7.49 23.25 -0.43
N HIS A 51 -7.32 24.55 -0.67
CA HIS A 51 -6.01 25.16 -0.81
C HIS A 51 -5.27 25.17 0.54
N HIS A 52 -5.97 25.49 1.63
CA HIS A 52 -5.39 25.46 2.96
C HIS A 52 -5.00 24.04 3.36
N PHE A 53 -5.86 23.04 3.15
CA PHE A 53 -5.52 21.66 3.47
C PHE A 53 -4.30 21.14 2.71
N SER A 54 -4.10 21.58 1.46
CA SER A 54 -2.92 21.20 0.68
C SER A 54 -1.61 21.72 1.26
N GLU A 55 -1.63 22.82 2.03
CA GLU A 55 -0.42 23.35 2.68
C GLU A 55 0.13 22.40 3.75
N HIS A 56 -0.72 21.55 4.31
CA HIS A 56 -0.36 20.57 5.34
C HIS A 56 0.15 19.25 4.74
N TYR A 57 0.11 19.07 3.41
CA TYR A 57 0.54 17.82 2.78
C TYR A 57 2.00 17.45 3.10
N PRO A 58 2.98 18.38 3.11
CA PRO A 58 4.34 18.05 3.49
C PRO A 58 4.45 17.47 4.91
N ASP A 59 3.72 18.03 5.87
CA ASP A 59 3.74 17.58 7.26
C ASP A 59 2.99 16.26 7.42
N GLN A 60 1.87 16.09 6.72
CA GLN A 60 1.15 14.82 6.65
C GLN A 60 2.01 13.71 6.04
N ILE A 61 2.80 14.02 5.01
CA ILE A 61 3.70 13.04 4.39
C ILE A 61 4.81 12.63 5.36
N ARG A 62 5.37 13.58 6.13
CA ARG A 62 6.38 13.27 7.15
C ARG A 62 5.81 12.39 8.26
N LEU A 63 4.56 12.61 8.65
CA LEU A 63 3.92 11.89 9.75
C LEU A 63 3.36 10.52 9.34
N LEU A 64 2.65 10.46 8.21
CA LEU A 64 1.86 9.30 7.78
C LEU A 64 2.52 8.53 6.64
N GLY A 65 3.56 9.08 6.02
CA GLY A 65 4.13 8.59 4.78
C GLY A 65 3.35 9.05 3.54
N PRO A 66 3.60 8.41 2.38
CA PRO A 66 2.99 8.80 1.11
C PRO A 66 1.45 8.86 1.15
N LEU A 67 0.86 9.99 0.75
CA LEU A 67 -0.59 10.24 0.85
C LEU A 67 -1.45 9.27 0.02
N VAL A 68 -0.88 8.67 -1.02
CA VAL A 68 -1.57 7.65 -1.84
C VAL A 68 -1.99 6.42 -1.01
N HIS A 69 -1.26 6.09 0.05
CA HIS A 69 -1.57 4.93 0.91
C HIS A 69 -2.72 5.19 1.89
N VAL A 70 -2.97 6.45 2.25
CA VAL A 70 -4.07 6.87 3.13
C VAL A 70 -5.25 7.49 2.35
N SER A 71 -5.18 7.48 1.02
CA SER A 71 -6.20 8.02 0.13
C SER A 71 -7.47 7.18 0.13
N THR A 72 -8.63 7.85 0.04
CA THR A 72 -9.95 7.20 -0.01
C THR A 72 -10.36 6.74 -1.41
N ILE A 73 -9.55 6.99 -2.44
CA ILE A 73 -9.86 6.65 -3.85
C ILE A 73 -10.19 5.15 -4.00
N ARG A 74 -9.52 4.27 -3.26
CA ARG A 74 -9.78 2.82 -3.32
C ARG A 74 -11.15 2.45 -2.75
N PHE A 75 -11.59 3.15 -1.69
CA PHE A 75 -12.93 2.95 -1.13
C PHE A 75 -14.01 3.44 -2.10
N GLU A 76 -13.79 4.57 -2.76
CA GLU A 76 -14.70 5.05 -3.80
C GLU A 76 -14.75 4.11 -5.01
N ALA A 77 -13.61 3.55 -5.41
CA ALA A 77 -13.55 2.56 -6.48
C ALA A 77 -14.35 1.28 -6.13
N LYS A 78 -14.33 0.84 -4.86
CA LYS A 78 -15.14 -0.30 -4.39
C LYS A 78 -16.64 -0.07 -4.61
N HIS A 79 -17.10 1.18 -4.55
CA HIS A 79 -18.51 1.50 -4.81
C HIS A 79 -18.96 1.24 -6.25
N ASN A 80 -18.03 1.14 -7.21
CA ASN A 80 -18.39 0.88 -8.62
C ASN A 80 -19.09 -0.47 -8.81
N PHE A 81 -18.74 -1.47 -8.00
CA PHE A 81 -19.42 -2.77 -7.99
C PHE A 81 -20.93 -2.60 -7.72
N PHE A 82 -21.26 -1.88 -6.65
CA PHE A 82 -22.66 -1.65 -6.26
C PHE A 82 -23.40 -0.80 -7.29
N LYS A 83 -22.77 0.29 -7.79
CA LYS A 83 -23.38 1.15 -8.83
C LYS A 83 -23.74 0.35 -10.08
N ARG A 84 -22.88 -0.58 -10.50
CA ARG A 84 -23.13 -1.44 -11.67
C ARG A 84 -24.35 -2.34 -11.44
N ILE A 85 -24.47 -2.93 -10.26
CA ILE A 85 -25.60 -3.80 -9.91
C ILE A 85 -26.90 -3.01 -9.88
N ILE A 86 -26.92 -1.84 -9.23
CA ILE A 86 -28.12 -0.99 -9.16
C ILE A 86 -28.62 -0.61 -10.57
N ARG A 87 -27.71 -0.27 -11.49
CA ARG A 87 -28.08 0.08 -12.88
C ARG A 87 -28.69 -1.10 -13.67
N GLY A 88 -28.35 -2.33 -13.31
CA GLY A 88 -28.82 -3.53 -14.00
C GLY A 88 -30.06 -4.18 -13.39
N ILE A 89 -30.49 -3.76 -12.19
CA ILE A 89 -31.66 -4.31 -11.52
C ILE A 89 -32.87 -3.42 -11.81
N SER A 90 -34.00 -4.05 -12.13
CA SER A 90 -35.31 -3.39 -12.28
C SER A 90 -36.18 -3.46 -11.02
N ASN A 91 -35.78 -4.23 -10.01
CA ASN A 91 -36.48 -4.39 -8.73
C ASN A 91 -35.74 -3.69 -7.57
N PHE A 92 -36.34 -2.62 -7.04
CA PHE A 92 -35.77 -1.83 -5.94
C PHE A 92 -36.28 -2.26 -4.55
N LYS A 93 -37.16 -3.28 -4.48
CA LYS A 93 -37.64 -3.81 -3.20
C LYS A 93 -36.48 -4.52 -2.49
N SER A 94 -36.08 -4.00 -1.33
CA SER A 94 -34.96 -4.55 -0.54
C SER A 94 -33.60 -4.51 -1.27
N ILE A 95 -33.28 -3.37 -1.89
CA ILE A 95 -32.04 -3.21 -2.67
C ILE A 95 -30.78 -3.50 -1.86
N LEU A 96 -30.75 -3.12 -0.58
CA LEU A 96 -29.62 -3.38 0.30
C LEU A 96 -29.38 -4.88 0.49
N ALA A 97 -30.45 -5.66 0.67
CA ALA A 97 -30.36 -7.12 0.77
C ALA A 97 -29.82 -7.75 -0.53
N THR A 98 -30.25 -7.22 -1.68
CA THR A 98 -29.77 -7.69 -2.99
C THR A 98 -28.30 -7.36 -3.19
N LEU A 99 -27.87 -6.14 -2.87
CA LEU A 99 -26.48 -5.72 -2.96
C LEU A 99 -25.58 -6.52 -2.02
N ALA A 100 -26.01 -6.73 -0.78
CA ALA A 100 -25.29 -7.55 0.19
C ALA A 100 -25.12 -8.99 -0.31
N ARG A 101 -26.20 -9.62 -0.79
CA ARG A 101 -26.14 -10.99 -1.33
C ARG A 101 -25.22 -11.10 -2.54
N ARG A 102 -25.30 -10.16 -3.48
CA ARG A 102 -24.43 -10.14 -4.67
C ARG A 102 -22.97 -9.93 -4.29
N TYR A 103 -22.69 -9.06 -3.30
CA TYR A 103 -21.35 -8.85 -2.78
C TYR A 103 -20.80 -10.11 -2.11
N GLN A 104 -21.58 -10.75 -1.23
CA GLN A 104 -21.17 -11.99 -0.56
C GLN A 104 -20.85 -13.11 -1.56
N LEU A 105 -21.65 -13.26 -2.63
CA LEU A 105 -21.38 -14.25 -3.68
C LEU A 105 -20.08 -13.95 -4.44
N MET A 106 -19.82 -12.68 -4.78
CA MET A 106 -18.57 -12.28 -5.41
C MET A 106 -17.37 -12.57 -4.50
N GLU A 107 -17.48 -12.21 -3.21
CA GLU A 107 -16.43 -12.42 -2.23
C GLU A 107 -16.16 -13.90 -1.99
N ALA A 108 -17.21 -14.73 -1.88
CA ALA A 108 -17.06 -16.17 -1.74
C ALA A 108 -16.35 -16.80 -2.94
N TYR A 109 -16.67 -16.36 -4.17
CA TYR A 109 -15.98 -16.80 -5.39
C TYR A 109 -14.49 -16.41 -5.37
N HIS A 110 -14.20 -15.18 -4.95
CA HIS A 110 -12.83 -14.72 -4.78
C HIS A 110 -12.07 -15.54 -3.73
N LEU A 111 -12.62 -15.72 -2.54
CA LEU A 111 -11.98 -16.50 -1.46
C LEU A 111 -11.79 -17.98 -1.81
N ALA A 112 -12.68 -18.56 -2.61
CA ALA A 112 -12.53 -19.92 -3.11
C ALA A 112 -11.42 -20.06 -4.18
N SER A 113 -10.94 -18.95 -4.74
CA SER A 113 -9.89 -18.98 -5.75
C SER A 113 -8.51 -19.11 -5.10
N PRO A 114 -7.73 -20.15 -5.42
CA PRO A 114 -6.42 -20.41 -4.80
C PRO A 114 -5.35 -19.34 -5.10
N HIS A 115 -5.65 -18.36 -5.95
CA HIS A 115 -4.74 -17.28 -6.33
C HIS A 115 -5.31 -15.88 -6.01
N PHE A 116 -6.39 -15.78 -5.22
CA PHE A 116 -7.03 -14.48 -4.97
C PHE A 116 -6.10 -13.47 -4.28
N LEU A 117 -5.26 -13.93 -3.36
CA LEU A 117 -4.21 -13.12 -2.72
C LEU A 117 -2.83 -13.30 -3.38
N GLY A 118 -2.75 -14.02 -4.50
CA GLY A 118 -1.49 -14.48 -5.10
C GLY A 118 -1.01 -15.82 -4.52
N GLN A 119 0.12 -16.32 -5.03
CA GLN A 119 0.78 -17.49 -4.46
C GLN A 119 1.17 -17.19 -3.00
N SER A 120 0.89 -18.13 -2.08
CA SER A 120 1.09 -17.95 -0.63
C SER A 120 2.53 -17.54 -0.30
N VAL A 121 3.52 -18.10 -1.02
CA VAL A 121 4.92 -17.70 -0.92
C VAL A 121 5.59 -17.79 -2.30
N VAL A 122 6.23 -16.71 -2.73
CA VAL A 122 7.15 -16.70 -3.90
C VAL A 122 8.54 -16.32 -3.40
N VAL A 123 9.47 -17.27 -3.49
CA VAL A 123 10.86 -17.05 -3.12
C VAL A 123 11.69 -16.89 -4.40
N LYS A 124 12.54 -15.85 -4.48
CA LYS A 124 13.47 -15.65 -5.59
C LYS A 124 14.92 -15.72 -5.10
N ASN A 125 15.84 -16.24 -5.92
CA ASN A 125 17.27 -16.37 -5.59
C ASN A 125 17.52 -17.10 -4.27
N VAL A 126 17.23 -18.41 -4.25
CA VAL A 126 17.42 -19.24 -3.07
C VAL A 126 18.85 -19.77 -3.02
N THR A 127 19.52 -19.60 -1.88
CA THR A 127 20.77 -20.27 -1.55
C THR A 127 20.57 -21.14 -0.32
N GLY A 128 20.99 -22.41 -0.41
CA GLY A 128 20.98 -23.33 0.73
C GLY A 128 22.25 -23.14 1.55
N ILE A 129 22.11 -22.83 2.83
CA ILE A 129 23.22 -22.69 3.78
C ILE A 129 23.03 -23.72 4.90
N HIS A 130 24.11 -24.40 5.27
CA HIS A 130 24.11 -25.30 6.41
C HIS A 130 24.13 -24.48 7.70
N ALA A 131 23.31 -24.87 8.69
CA ALA A 131 23.11 -24.09 9.93
C ALA A 131 24.41 -23.77 10.68
N THR A 132 25.45 -24.60 10.55
CA THR A 132 26.77 -24.41 11.18
C THR A 132 27.58 -23.24 10.63
N LEU A 133 27.19 -22.67 9.49
CA LEU A 133 27.86 -21.52 8.86
C LEU A 133 27.26 -20.18 9.30
N LEU A 134 26.18 -20.19 10.10
CA LEU A 134 25.58 -18.99 10.68
C LEU A 134 26.35 -18.54 11.93
N SER A 135 26.20 -17.27 12.32
CA SER A 135 26.80 -16.75 13.55
C SER A 135 26.29 -17.51 14.79
N GLU A 136 27.14 -17.59 15.82
CA GLU A 136 26.82 -18.32 17.07
C GLU A 136 25.54 -17.81 17.75
N ASP A 137 25.18 -16.54 17.57
CA ASP A 137 23.96 -15.95 18.11
C ASP A 137 22.70 -16.49 17.41
N ILE A 138 22.76 -16.69 16.09
CA ILE A 138 21.64 -17.24 15.31
C ILE A 138 21.51 -18.75 15.54
N GLN A 139 22.65 -19.45 15.68
CA GLN A 139 22.67 -20.89 15.99
C GLN A 139 22.01 -21.23 17.33
N LYS A 140 21.97 -20.30 18.30
CA LYS A 140 21.30 -20.51 19.59
C LYS A 140 19.77 -20.43 19.50
N VAL A 141 19.23 -19.64 18.57
CA VAL A 141 17.78 -19.40 18.41
C VAL A 141 17.12 -20.44 17.49
N LEU A 142 17.91 -20.99 16.55
CA LEU A 142 17.41 -21.88 15.50
C LEU A 142 16.90 -23.28 15.95
N PRO A 143 17.51 -23.97 16.93
CA PRO A 143 17.16 -25.34 17.29
C PRO A 143 15.71 -25.50 17.79
N ASP A 144 15.15 -24.46 18.40
CA ASP A 144 13.77 -24.47 18.91
C ASP A 144 12.73 -24.26 17.80
N MET A 145 13.15 -23.78 16.62
CA MET A 145 12.25 -23.30 15.56
C MET A 145 12.23 -24.19 14.31
N LEU A 146 13.28 -24.97 14.04
CA LEU A 146 13.40 -25.77 12.80
C LEU A 146 14.08 -27.14 13.04
N PRO A 147 13.45 -28.27 12.67
CA PRO A 147 14.04 -29.61 12.80
C PRO A 147 15.08 -29.96 11.71
N SER A 148 15.35 -29.05 10.76
CA SER A 148 16.15 -29.31 9.56
C SER A 148 17.52 -28.62 9.62
N SER A 149 18.58 -29.33 9.21
CA SER A 149 19.97 -28.84 9.18
C SER A 149 20.31 -27.92 7.99
N ILE A 150 19.40 -27.78 7.01
CA ILE A 150 19.57 -26.94 5.82
C ILE A 150 18.58 -25.77 5.89
N ILE A 151 19.10 -24.56 5.73
CA ILE A 151 18.33 -23.31 5.77
C ILE A 151 18.36 -22.70 4.38
N LEU A 152 17.19 -22.29 3.88
CA LEU A 152 17.06 -21.61 2.61
C LEU A 152 17.07 -20.10 2.84
N VAL A 153 18.12 -19.44 2.36
CA VAL A 153 18.27 -17.99 2.42
C VAL A 153 17.90 -17.40 1.06
N SER A 154 17.18 -16.28 1.07
CA SER A 154 16.73 -15.60 -0.14
C SER A 154 16.83 -14.10 0.03
N ASP A 155 17.21 -13.40 -1.06
CA ASP A 155 17.28 -11.94 -1.08
C ASP A 155 15.89 -11.28 -1.04
N THR A 156 14.86 -11.99 -1.48
CA THR A 156 13.49 -11.47 -1.60
C THR A 156 12.46 -12.58 -1.50
N VAL A 157 11.54 -12.41 -0.55
CA VAL A 157 10.39 -13.30 -0.35
C VAL A 157 9.11 -12.49 -0.55
N VAL A 158 8.17 -13.00 -1.32
CA VAL A 158 6.81 -12.42 -1.41
C VAL A 158 5.86 -13.36 -0.69
N ILE A 159 5.26 -12.90 0.42
CA ILE A 159 4.27 -13.67 1.19
C ILE A 159 2.93 -12.97 1.04
N GLU A 160 1.92 -13.69 0.54
CA GLU A 160 0.57 -13.16 0.34
C GLU A 160 0.55 -11.80 -0.40
N GLY A 161 1.42 -11.65 -1.40
CA GLY A 161 1.56 -10.42 -2.19
C GLY A 161 2.42 -9.31 -1.56
N THR A 162 2.85 -9.46 -0.31
CA THR A 162 3.76 -8.51 0.35
C THR A 162 5.21 -8.89 0.09
N LYS A 163 5.99 -7.99 -0.52
CA LYS A 163 7.40 -8.21 -0.83
C LYS A 163 8.27 -7.83 0.37
N TYR A 164 9.07 -8.79 0.83
CA TYR A 164 10.10 -8.63 1.85
C TYR A 164 11.48 -8.69 1.19
N SER A 165 12.39 -7.79 1.57
CA SER A 165 13.75 -7.72 1.05
C SER A 165 14.76 -7.52 2.17
N ASN A 166 16.01 -7.83 1.88
CA ASN A 166 17.13 -7.69 2.82
C ASN A 166 17.17 -6.28 3.45
N GLY A 167 17.30 -6.21 4.78
CA GLY A 167 17.27 -4.95 5.55
C GLY A 167 15.89 -4.48 6.03
N MET A 168 14.81 -5.24 5.79
CA MET A 168 13.48 -4.90 6.34
C MET A 168 13.19 -5.60 7.67
N PHE A 169 13.21 -6.94 7.73
CA PHE A 169 13.07 -7.74 8.97
C PHE A 169 13.67 -9.15 8.74
N GLY A 170 14.21 -9.77 9.80
CA GLY A 170 14.63 -11.19 9.77
C GLY A 170 13.41 -12.09 9.76
N LEU A 171 13.13 -12.74 8.62
CA LEU A 171 11.92 -13.55 8.43
C LEU A 171 12.29 -15.03 8.52
N VAL A 172 11.86 -15.70 9.58
CA VAL A 172 11.98 -17.15 9.76
C VAL A 172 10.58 -17.75 9.59
N ALA A 173 10.29 -18.25 8.40
CA ALA A 173 8.99 -18.86 8.12
C ALA A 173 9.00 -20.34 8.52
N SER A 174 8.38 -20.66 9.66
CA SER A 174 7.99 -22.04 9.99
C SER A 174 6.64 -22.36 9.32
N ALA A 175 6.59 -23.48 8.59
CA ALA A 175 5.45 -23.88 7.78
C ALA A 175 4.29 -24.50 8.59
N THR A 176 4.00 -24.02 9.80
CA THR A 176 2.89 -24.58 10.58
C THR A 176 1.54 -23.90 10.35
N LEU A 177 1.43 -22.72 9.72
CA LEU A 177 0.11 -22.09 9.50
C LEU A 177 0.05 -20.99 8.43
N GLY A 178 1.04 -20.86 7.55
CA GLY A 178 1.06 -19.81 6.52
C GLY A 178 1.30 -18.39 7.04
N LEU A 179 1.45 -18.20 8.35
CA LEU A 179 1.84 -16.94 8.97
C LEU A 179 3.36 -16.88 9.09
N ALA A 180 3.96 -15.83 8.55
CA ALA A 180 5.36 -15.50 8.80
C ALA A 180 5.54 -15.17 10.29
N GLN A 181 6.45 -15.87 10.97
CA GLN A 181 6.90 -15.44 12.28
C GLN A 181 8.02 -14.41 12.08
N PHE A 182 7.82 -13.24 12.67
CA PHE A 182 8.79 -12.16 12.69
C PHE A 182 9.51 -12.21 14.03
N ALA A 183 10.84 -12.35 14.00
CA ALA A 183 11.69 -12.21 15.17
C ALA A 183 12.60 -11.00 14.95
N GLU A 184 12.71 -10.16 15.97
CA GLU A 184 13.71 -9.10 16.02
C GLU A 184 15.06 -9.77 16.31
N ILE A 185 16.08 -9.47 15.50
CA ILE A 185 17.47 -9.90 15.71
C ILE A 185 18.25 -8.68 16.18
#